data_AF-A0A662UH26-F1
#
_entry.id   AF-A0A662UH26-F1
#
_cell.length_a   1.000
_cell.length_b   1.000
_cell.length_c   1.000
_cell.angle_alpha   90.00
_cell.angle_beta   90.00
_cell.angle_gamma   90.00
#
_symmetry.space_group_name_H-M   'P 1'
#
loop_
_entity.id
_entity.type
_entity.pdbx_description
1 polymer ?
#
loop_
_entity_poly.entity_id
_entity_poly.type
_entity_poly.pdbx_seq_one_letter_code
_entity_poly.pdbx_strand_id
1 'polypeptide(L)'
;MPRKKSGSGSKSRSRRASKKAKDSGSAVSEEATSSTRQAKKTTKSRKREVNLDNWVEKHIDNIVSLTGLELLGLTREQYIDLLKDIIIQLYGSTSSYTKAEVVAKRFMRYSEKVYPIIASRLAMQLSKFTPAQLEFIVYNIGDSILGLAPKIYAEVKKAGRDDLLQILRNKWANMWLKNKLPVLPVECPKCGFNALMPDLSCLVCGASVSEREVKERINFKEAFTDFVGSLTCEQLSDLIKYDYVLVNGLGIKHPKERRTPIDVEIYLSRSEKEIVRREYSSRCTGDVGK
;
A
#
# COMPACT_ATOMS: atom_id res chain seq x y z
N MET A 1 -21.01 -61.57 -3.97
CA MET A 1 -22.13 -61.56 -4.95
C MET A 1 -22.38 -60.11 -5.42
N PRO A 2 -23.11 -59.85 -6.53
CA PRO A 2 -22.62 -58.98 -7.63
C PRO A 2 -23.48 -57.69 -7.84
N ARG A 3 -23.39 -56.85 -8.91
CA ARG A 3 -22.83 -57.00 -10.27
C ARG A 3 -22.48 -55.64 -10.95
N LYS A 4 -21.68 -55.70 -12.03
CA LYS A 4 -21.35 -54.62 -13.00
C LYS A 4 -22.57 -54.08 -13.79
N LYS A 5 -22.43 -52.87 -14.38
CA LYS A 5 -22.49 -52.52 -15.85
C LYS A 5 -22.84 -51.02 -16.03
N SER A 6 -22.08 -50.15 -16.72
CA SER A 6 -21.67 -50.05 -18.14
C SER A 6 -22.78 -49.65 -19.12
N GLY A 7 -22.61 -48.58 -19.91
CA GLY A 7 -23.38 -48.36 -21.15
C GLY A 7 -23.53 -46.92 -21.62
N SER A 8 -22.92 -46.60 -22.77
CA SER A 8 -23.16 -45.38 -23.57
C SER A 8 -24.48 -45.42 -24.35
N GLY A 9 -25.10 -44.27 -24.66
CA GLY A 9 -26.28 -44.20 -25.53
C GLY A 9 -26.45 -42.84 -26.20
N SER A 10 -26.77 -42.83 -27.50
CA SER A 10 -26.84 -41.62 -28.35
C SER A 10 -28.21 -41.43 -29.01
N LYS A 11 -28.45 -40.20 -29.49
CA LYS A 11 -29.36 -39.80 -30.59
C LYS A 11 -30.89 -39.77 -30.39
N SER A 12 -31.44 -38.65 -30.92
CA SER A 12 -32.62 -38.53 -31.81
C SER A 12 -34.05 -38.35 -31.25
N ARG A 13 -34.67 -37.23 -31.66
CA ARG A 13 -35.95 -37.07 -32.40
C ARG A 13 -36.20 -35.55 -32.56
N SER A 14 -36.41 -34.96 -33.74
CA SER A 14 -37.31 -35.26 -34.87
C SER A 14 -38.79 -35.07 -34.58
N ARG A 15 -39.35 -33.94 -35.04
CA ARG A 15 -40.70 -33.74 -35.64
C ARG A 15 -40.83 -32.27 -36.08
N ARG A 16 -41.65 -31.85 -37.06
CA ARG A 16 -42.26 -32.47 -38.26
C ARG A 16 -43.19 -31.41 -38.89
N ALA A 17 -43.04 -31.08 -40.17
CA ALA A 17 -44.16 -30.63 -41.03
C ALA A 17 -43.71 -30.59 -42.49
N SER A 18 -44.54 -31.10 -43.39
CA SER A 18 -44.29 -31.12 -44.83
C SER A 18 -45.57 -30.76 -45.58
N LYS A 19 -45.45 -30.02 -46.69
CA LYS A 19 -46.36 -30.14 -47.84
C LYS A 19 -45.65 -29.68 -49.12
N LYS A 20 -46.10 -30.20 -50.25
CA LYS A 20 -45.34 -30.35 -51.50
C LYS A 20 -46.29 -30.18 -52.69
N ALA A 21 -45.88 -29.38 -53.69
CA ALA A 21 -46.32 -29.45 -55.09
C ALA A 21 -45.23 -28.74 -55.92
N LYS A 22 -44.43 -29.42 -56.75
CA LYS A 22 -44.70 -30.02 -58.08
C LYS A 22 -44.34 -28.98 -59.17
N ASP A 23 -43.10 -29.01 -59.68
CA ASP A 23 -42.69 -29.67 -60.95
C ASP A 23 -43.13 -28.80 -62.15
N SER A 24 -42.29 -28.38 -63.11
CA SER A 24 -41.20 -29.10 -63.80
C SER A 24 -40.38 -28.15 -64.72
N GLY A 25 -39.26 -28.61 -65.30
CA GLY A 25 -38.79 -28.17 -66.62
C GLY A 25 -37.51 -27.32 -66.75
N SER A 26 -36.38 -27.98 -67.04
CA SER A 26 -35.30 -27.65 -68.00
C SER A 26 -34.62 -26.25 -68.08
N ALA A 27 -33.46 -26.05 -68.73
CA ALA A 27 -32.17 -26.77 -68.85
C ALA A 27 -31.27 -25.97 -69.82
N VAL A 28 -29.94 -25.92 -69.61
CA VAL A 28 -28.90 -25.30 -70.49
C VAL A 28 -29.09 -23.77 -70.71
N SER A 29 -28.09 -22.93 -71.03
CA SER A 29 -26.69 -23.14 -71.44
C SER A 29 -25.72 -22.06 -70.96
N GLU A 30 -24.44 -22.32 -71.15
CA GLU A 30 -23.31 -21.41 -70.91
C GLU A 30 -23.33 -20.20 -71.85
N GLU A 31 -22.77 -19.07 -71.41
CA GLU A 31 -21.98 -18.22 -72.30
C GLU A 31 -20.93 -17.42 -71.52
N ALA A 32 -19.74 -17.28 -72.09
CA ALA A 32 -18.61 -16.61 -71.45
C ALA A 32 -18.50 -15.15 -71.92
N THR A 33 -18.08 -14.25 -71.04
CA THR A 33 -17.45 -13.00 -71.48
C THR A 33 -16.43 -12.50 -70.49
N SER A 34 -15.20 -12.32 -70.98
CA SER A 34 -14.07 -11.79 -70.23
C SER A 34 -14.18 -10.29 -70.02
N SER A 35 -14.01 -9.82 -68.79
CA SER A 35 -13.69 -8.42 -68.52
C SER A 35 -12.73 -8.27 -67.33
N THR A 36 -11.45 -8.16 -67.67
CA THR A 36 -10.43 -7.31 -67.05
C THR A 36 -10.45 -7.17 -65.52
N ARG A 37 -9.60 -7.97 -64.86
CA ARG A 37 -9.22 -7.80 -63.44
C ARG A 37 -8.56 -6.43 -63.21
N GLN A 38 -9.33 -5.40 -62.88
CA GLN A 38 -8.80 -4.23 -62.18
C GLN A 38 -8.61 -4.59 -60.70
N ALA A 39 -7.40 -5.04 -60.37
CA ALA A 39 -6.98 -5.18 -58.99
C ALA A 39 -6.96 -3.79 -58.33
N LYS A 40 -8.02 -3.45 -57.59
CA LYS A 40 -8.02 -2.29 -56.69
C LYS A 40 -6.84 -2.44 -55.73
N LYS A 41 -5.76 -1.67 -55.96
CA LYS A 41 -4.70 -1.46 -54.98
C LYS A 41 -5.38 -0.94 -53.72
N THR A 42 -5.54 -1.81 -52.73
CA THR A 42 -5.93 -1.42 -51.39
C THR A 42 -4.76 -0.65 -50.79
N THR A 43 -4.79 0.68 -50.97
CA THR A 43 -3.88 1.60 -50.29
C THR A 43 -4.01 1.30 -48.81
N LYS A 44 -2.97 0.67 -48.25
CA LYS A 44 -2.95 0.22 -46.86
C LYS A 44 -2.94 1.50 -46.01
N SER A 45 -4.14 1.96 -45.65
CA SER A 45 -4.33 3.18 -44.88
C SER A 45 -3.48 3.06 -43.62
N ARG A 46 -2.44 3.89 -43.51
CA ARG A 46 -1.66 4.00 -42.28
C ARG A 46 -2.66 4.35 -41.20
N LYS A 47 -2.89 3.42 -40.25
CA LYS A 47 -3.74 3.69 -39.09
C LYS A 47 -3.23 5.00 -38.47
N ARG A 48 -4.08 6.02 -38.44
CA ARG A 48 -3.75 7.27 -37.75
C ARG A 48 -3.80 6.99 -36.26
N GLU A 49 -2.65 6.62 -35.71
CA GLU A 49 -2.48 6.51 -34.27
C GLU A 49 -2.55 7.90 -33.66
N VAL A 50 -3.24 8.02 -32.53
CA VAL A 50 -3.37 9.30 -31.82
C VAL A 50 -2.04 9.61 -31.14
N ASN A 51 -1.44 10.77 -31.46
CA ASN A 51 -0.33 11.30 -30.67
C ASN A 51 -0.85 11.63 -29.27
N LEU A 52 -0.42 10.86 -28.27
CA LEU A 52 -0.91 10.97 -26.91
C LEU A 52 -0.35 12.19 -26.17
N ASP A 53 0.88 12.63 -26.50
CA ASP A 53 1.50 13.79 -25.85
C ASP A 53 0.70 15.07 -26.14
N ASN A 54 0.46 15.34 -27.43
CA ASN A 54 -0.35 16.47 -27.88
C ASN A 54 -1.81 16.34 -27.40
N TRP A 55 -2.31 15.12 -27.20
CA TRP A 55 -3.65 14.89 -26.66
C TRP A 55 -3.71 15.22 -25.16
N VAL A 56 -2.73 14.80 -24.36
CA VAL A 56 -2.60 15.15 -22.94
C VAL A 56 -2.54 16.66 -22.79
N GLU A 57 -1.64 17.34 -23.51
CA GLU A 57 -1.50 18.80 -23.45
C GLU A 57 -2.83 19.50 -23.78
N LYS A 58 -3.55 19.05 -24.81
CA LYS A 58 -4.83 19.66 -25.21
C LYS A 58 -5.97 19.43 -24.21
N HIS A 59 -5.92 18.37 -23.42
CA HIS A 59 -7.04 17.93 -22.59
C HIS A 59 -6.76 17.90 -21.08
N ILE A 60 -5.56 18.28 -20.65
CA ILE A 60 -5.14 18.27 -19.24
C ILE A 60 -6.10 19.08 -18.35
N ASP A 61 -6.46 20.29 -18.75
CA ASP A 61 -7.28 21.21 -17.95
C ASP A 61 -8.70 20.63 -17.72
N ASN A 62 -9.29 20.01 -18.76
CA ASN A 62 -10.57 19.31 -18.66
C ASN A 62 -10.47 18.07 -17.74
N ILE A 63 -9.37 17.30 -17.82
CA ILE A 63 -9.15 16.15 -16.94
C ILE A 63 -8.97 16.59 -15.47
N VAL A 64 -8.20 17.65 -15.22
CA VAL A 64 -7.97 18.22 -13.88
C VAL A 64 -9.28 18.69 -13.26
N SER A 65 -10.11 19.42 -14.01
CA SER A 65 -11.43 19.88 -13.56
C SER A 65 -12.39 18.70 -13.29
N LEU A 66 -12.51 17.75 -14.23
CA LEU A 66 -13.39 16.57 -14.10
C LEU A 66 -12.97 15.58 -12.98
N THR A 67 -11.73 15.66 -12.51
CA THR A 67 -11.19 14.82 -11.42
C THR A 67 -11.11 15.55 -10.08
N GLY A 68 -11.43 16.85 -10.04
CA GLY A 68 -11.33 17.68 -8.84
C GLY A 68 -9.90 17.98 -8.38
N LEU A 69 -8.88 17.67 -9.20
CA LEU A 69 -7.48 17.91 -8.87
C LEU A 69 -7.10 19.40 -8.86
N GLU A 70 -7.95 20.27 -9.40
CA GLU A 70 -7.78 21.73 -9.42
C GLU A 70 -7.48 22.32 -8.03
N LEU A 71 -8.03 21.70 -6.98
CA LEU A 71 -7.78 22.03 -5.56
C LEU A 71 -6.31 21.95 -5.14
N LEU A 72 -5.46 21.25 -5.91
CA LEU A 72 -4.02 21.21 -5.67
C LEU A 72 -3.31 22.50 -6.08
N GLY A 73 -3.94 23.38 -6.87
CA GLY A 73 -3.41 24.70 -7.23
C GLY A 73 -2.09 24.68 -8.00
N LEU A 74 -1.83 23.62 -8.77
CA LEU A 74 -0.61 23.48 -9.57
C LEU A 74 -0.70 24.28 -10.87
N THR A 75 0.46 24.58 -11.49
CA THR A 75 0.48 25.11 -12.85
C THR A 75 0.12 24.03 -13.88
N ARG A 76 -0.26 24.45 -15.09
CA ARG A 76 -0.63 23.52 -16.16
C ARG A 76 0.51 22.57 -16.53
N GLU A 77 1.74 23.08 -16.55
CA GLU A 77 2.98 22.33 -16.81
C GLU A 77 3.18 21.26 -15.72
N GLN A 78 2.99 21.63 -14.45
CA GLN A 78 3.07 20.69 -13.33
C GLN A 78 2.00 19.59 -13.41
N TYR A 79 0.77 19.91 -13.82
CA TYR A 79 -0.26 18.87 -14.06
C TYR A 79 0.12 17.93 -15.21
N ILE A 80 0.70 18.45 -16.30
CA ILE A 80 1.19 17.62 -17.41
C ILE A 80 2.26 16.65 -16.89
N ASP A 81 3.31 17.13 -16.25
CA ASP A 81 4.40 16.29 -15.71
C ASP A 81 3.89 15.25 -14.69
N LEU A 82 2.95 15.65 -13.83
CA LEU A 82 2.39 14.80 -12.78
C LEU A 82 1.50 13.69 -13.35
N LEU A 83 0.66 14.01 -14.35
CA LEU A 83 -0.43 13.14 -14.81
C LEU A 83 -0.20 12.46 -16.16
N LYS A 84 0.77 12.89 -16.98
CA LYS A 84 0.98 12.41 -18.36
C LYS A 84 1.03 10.89 -18.47
N ASP A 85 1.90 10.22 -17.72
CA ASP A 85 2.01 8.74 -17.76
C ASP A 85 0.71 8.04 -17.34
N ILE A 86 0.04 8.60 -16.33
CA ILE A 86 -1.22 8.08 -15.78
C ILE A 86 -2.32 8.20 -16.83
N ILE A 87 -2.43 9.35 -17.49
CA ILE A 87 -3.39 9.61 -18.56
C ILE A 87 -3.12 8.70 -19.77
N ILE A 88 -1.85 8.52 -20.17
CA ILE A 88 -1.44 7.61 -21.25
C ILE A 88 -1.88 6.17 -20.94
N GLN A 89 -1.62 5.67 -19.73
CA GLN A 89 -2.05 4.33 -19.31
C GLN A 89 -3.58 4.19 -19.30
N LEU A 90 -4.30 5.23 -18.86
CA LEU A 90 -5.77 5.23 -18.80
C LEU A 90 -6.44 5.47 -20.17
N TYR A 91 -5.72 5.96 -21.17
CA TYR A 91 -6.22 6.15 -22.54
C TYR A 91 -6.57 4.82 -23.22
N GLY A 92 -5.77 3.78 -22.98
CA GLY A 92 -5.95 2.46 -23.55
C GLY A 92 -5.42 2.36 -24.99
N SER A 93 -6.27 2.03 -25.97
CA SER A 93 -5.82 1.83 -27.35
C SER A 93 -5.65 3.15 -28.12
N THR A 94 -4.48 3.36 -28.73
CA THR A 94 -4.19 4.48 -29.65
C THR A 94 -4.92 4.36 -30.99
N SER A 95 -5.55 3.22 -31.28
CA SER A 95 -6.27 2.95 -32.54
C SER A 95 -7.61 3.68 -32.68
N SER A 96 -8.15 4.25 -31.59
CA SER A 96 -9.41 4.99 -31.60
C SER A 96 -9.34 6.19 -30.67
N TYR A 97 -9.97 7.30 -31.07
CA TYR A 97 -10.02 8.49 -30.25
C TYR A 97 -10.86 8.27 -28.99
N THR A 98 -10.24 8.45 -27.81
CA THR A 98 -10.93 8.45 -26.51
C THR A 98 -11.21 9.88 -26.07
N LYS A 99 -12.45 10.16 -25.63
CA LYS A 99 -12.82 11.48 -25.11
C LYS A 99 -12.28 11.71 -23.69
N ALA A 100 -12.01 12.96 -23.32
CA ALA A 100 -11.47 13.32 -22.01
C ALA A 100 -12.34 12.84 -20.85
N GLU A 101 -13.67 12.89 -20.99
CA GLU A 101 -14.63 12.46 -19.97
C GLU A 101 -14.57 10.94 -19.73
N VAL A 102 -14.18 10.15 -20.75
CA VAL A 102 -14.00 8.71 -20.62
C VAL A 102 -12.69 8.41 -19.86
N VAL A 103 -11.63 9.17 -20.13
CA VAL A 103 -10.37 9.05 -19.38
C VAL A 103 -10.56 9.48 -17.93
N ALA A 104 -11.22 10.62 -17.66
CA ALA A 104 -11.56 11.07 -16.31
C ALA A 104 -12.42 10.04 -15.55
N LYS A 105 -13.42 9.41 -16.19
CA LYS A 105 -14.19 8.32 -15.57
C LYS A 105 -13.36 7.08 -15.25
N ARG A 106 -12.36 6.74 -16.08
CA ARG A 106 -11.41 5.65 -15.78
C ARG A 106 -10.46 6.04 -14.64
N PHE A 107 -9.98 7.27 -14.64
CA PHE A 107 -9.14 7.85 -13.60
C PHE A 107 -9.82 7.76 -12.23
N MET A 108 -11.06 8.25 -12.11
CA MET A 108 -11.82 8.17 -10.86
C MET A 108 -12.12 6.73 -10.43
N ARG A 109 -12.42 5.82 -11.37
CA ARG A 109 -12.58 4.38 -11.10
C ARG A 109 -11.31 3.73 -10.51
N TYR A 110 -10.13 4.20 -10.88
CA TYR A 110 -8.85 3.70 -10.38
C TYR A 110 -8.18 4.64 -9.37
N SER A 111 -8.92 5.59 -8.78
CA SER A 111 -8.44 6.58 -7.80
C SER A 111 -7.63 5.96 -6.67
N GLU A 112 -8.06 4.83 -6.09
CA GLU A 112 -7.32 4.09 -5.04
C GLU A 112 -5.87 3.72 -5.44
N LYS A 113 -5.61 3.52 -6.74
CA LYS A 113 -4.28 3.20 -7.28
C LYS A 113 -3.56 4.43 -7.81
N VAL A 114 -4.32 5.40 -8.32
CA VAL A 114 -3.81 6.61 -8.97
C VAL A 114 -3.41 7.68 -7.96
N TYR A 115 -4.21 7.92 -6.93
CA TYR A 115 -3.92 8.95 -5.93
C TYR A 115 -2.62 8.69 -5.14
N PRO A 116 -2.23 7.46 -4.78
CA PRO A 116 -0.90 7.19 -4.21
C PRO A 116 0.26 7.56 -5.14
N ILE A 117 0.12 7.36 -6.45
CA ILE A 117 1.14 7.75 -7.44
C ILE A 117 1.25 9.28 -7.50
N ILE A 118 0.12 9.98 -7.49
CA ILE A 118 0.07 11.45 -7.49
C ILE A 118 0.64 12.01 -6.18
N ALA A 119 0.19 11.50 -5.03
CA ALA A 119 0.66 11.95 -3.71
C ALA A 119 2.15 11.73 -3.51
N SER A 120 2.70 10.59 -3.95
CA SER A 120 4.14 10.33 -3.90
C SER A 120 4.94 11.24 -4.84
N ARG A 121 4.48 11.44 -6.09
CA ARG A 121 5.09 12.41 -7.02
C ARG A 121 5.11 13.83 -6.45
N LEU A 122 3.98 14.32 -5.94
CA LEU A 122 3.88 15.63 -5.26
C LEU A 122 4.85 15.74 -4.09
N ALA A 123 4.85 14.73 -3.20
CA ALA A 123 5.73 14.69 -2.04
C ALA A 123 7.22 14.61 -2.41
N MET A 124 7.57 14.10 -3.59
CA MET A 124 8.94 14.12 -4.12
C MET A 124 9.30 15.47 -4.77
N GLN A 125 8.48 15.94 -5.71
CA GLN A 125 8.76 17.11 -6.56
C GLN A 125 8.66 18.46 -5.84
N LEU A 126 7.68 18.65 -4.97
CA LEU A 126 7.45 19.94 -4.32
C LEU A 126 8.35 20.11 -3.08
N SER A 127 8.91 21.30 -2.89
CA SER A 127 9.76 21.63 -1.72
C SER A 127 8.96 22.13 -0.51
N LYS A 128 7.75 22.64 -0.74
CA LYS A 128 6.77 23.12 0.24
C LYS A 128 5.37 22.73 -0.26
N PHE A 129 4.43 22.56 0.66
CA PHE A 129 3.04 22.21 0.32
C PHE A 129 2.07 23.33 0.69
N THR A 130 1.04 23.54 -0.13
CA THR A 130 -0.17 24.25 0.31
C THR A 130 -0.99 23.35 1.26
N PRO A 131 -1.91 23.91 2.07
CA PRO A 131 -2.74 23.08 2.97
C PRO A 131 -3.49 21.96 2.23
N ALA A 132 -4.09 22.26 1.07
CA ALA A 132 -4.80 21.28 0.26
C ALA A 132 -3.89 20.18 -0.33
N GLN A 133 -2.68 20.55 -0.78
CA GLN A 133 -1.67 19.56 -1.23
C GLN A 133 -1.22 18.66 -0.07
N LEU A 134 -1.00 19.24 1.12
CA LEU A 134 -0.55 18.51 2.30
C LEU A 134 -1.60 17.51 2.78
N GLU A 135 -2.86 17.93 2.85
CA GLU A 135 -4.00 17.04 3.13
C GLU A 135 -4.08 15.92 2.09
N PHE A 136 -4.10 16.26 0.79
CA PHE A 136 -4.16 15.27 -0.28
C PHE A 136 -3.02 14.24 -0.18
N ILE A 137 -1.79 14.69 0.10
CA ILE A 137 -0.64 13.81 0.33
C ILE A 137 -0.88 12.90 1.53
N VAL A 138 -1.19 13.45 2.70
CA VAL A 138 -1.38 12.66 3.94
C VAL A 138 -2.50 11.62 3.78
N TYR A 139 -3.61 11.97 3.13
CA TYR A 139 -4.70 11.02 2.87
C TYR A 139 -4.33 9.93 1.85
N ASN A 140 -3.50 10.22 0.84
CA ASN A 140 -3.32 9.32 -0.30
C ASN A 140 -1.94 8.67 -0.47
N ILE A 141 -0.89 9.10 0.25
CA ILE A 141 0.54 8.73 0.03
C ILE A 141 0.86 7.22 -0.13
N GLY A 142 0.00 6.33 0.37
CA GLY A 142 0.12 4.88 0.16
C GLY A 142 1.46 4.30 0.62
N ASP A 143 1.95 3.30 -0.10
CA ASP A 143 3.18 2.55 0.24
C ASP A 143 4.44 3.44 0.29
N SER A 144 4.48 4.53 -0.47
CA SER A 144 5.59 5.48 -0.50
C SER A 144 5.80 6.26 0.80
N ILE A 145 4.85 6.18 1.75
CA ILE A 145 5.00 6.76 3.09
C ILE A 145 6.27 6.27 3.78
N LEU A 146 6.69 5.01 3.53
CA LEU A 146 7.87 4.42 4.18
C LEU A 146 9.19 5.11 3.84
N GLY A 147 9.28 5.86 2.74
CA GLY A 147 10.44 6.70 2.42
C GLY A 147 10.20 8.21 2.60
N LEU A 148 8.94 8.65 2.57
CA LEU A 148 8.60 10.08 2.50
C LEU A 148 8.07 10.66 3.82
N ALA A 149 7.80 9.83 4.83
CA ALA A 149 7.34 10.27 6.14
C ALA A 149 8.18 11.38 6.80
N PRO A 150 9.53 11.43 6.70
CA PRO A 150 10.31 12.52 7.32
C PRO A 150 9.98 13.90 6.75
N LYS A 151 9.89 13.98 5.42
CA LYS A 151 9.57 15.22 4.70
C LYS A 151 8.13 15.66 4.99
N ILE A 152 7.19 14.71 4.97
CA ILE A 152 5.78 14.99 5.24
C ILE A 152 5.59 15.41 6.71
N TYR A 153 6.21 14.70 7.67
CA TYR A 153 6.20 15.05 9.09
C TYR A 153 6.70 16.48 9.35
N ALA A 154 7.81 16.87 8.73
CA ALA A 154 8.38 18.21 8.89
C ALA A 154 7.41 19.30 8.42
N GLU A 155 6.79 19.14 7.25
CA GLU A 155 5.83 20.11 6.72
C GLU A 155 4.49 20.11 7.48
N VAL A 156 3.98 18.96 7.93
CA VAL A 156 2.79 18.89 8.81
C VAL A 156 3.03 19.60 10.15
N LYS A 157 4.18 19.34 10.78
CA LYS A 157 4.55 19.99 12.06
C LYS A 157 4.68 21.50 11.91
N LYS A 158 5.30 21.95 10.82
CA LYS A 158 5.45 23.37 10.47
C LYS A 158 4.13 24.05 10.14
N ALA A 159 3.16 23.32 9.59
CA ALA A 159 1.80 23.80 9.36
C ALA A 159 0.92 23.80 10.63
N GLY A 160 1.38 23.22 11.75
CA GLY A 160 0.59 23.11 12.99
C GLY A 160 -0.62 22.16 12.88
N ARG A 161 -0.58 21.18 11.97
CA ARG A 161 -1.70 20.31 11.63
C ARG A 161 -1.60 18.94 12.33
N ASP A 162 -1.77 18.93 13.65
CA ASP A 162 -1.69 17.71 14.47
C ASP A 162 -2.75 16.66 14.11
N ASP A 163 -3.88 17.07 13.53
CA ASP A 163 -4.90 16.19 12.93
C ASP A 163 -4.31 15.30 11.83
N LEU A 164 -3.47 15.88 10.96
CA LEU A 164 -2.79 15.16 9.89
C LEU A 164 -1.66 14.27 10.42
N LEU A 165 -1.02 14.64 11.54
CA LEU A 165 0.00 13.77 12.17
C LEU A 165 -0.60 12.43 12.60
N GLN A 166 -1.79 12.40 13.18
CA GLN A 166 -2.39 11.14 13.62
C GLN A 166 -2.73 10.21 12.44
N ILE A 167 -3.23 10.77 11.34
CA ILE A 167 -3.48 10.02 10.10
C ILE A 167 -2.16 9.48 9.52
N LEU A 168 -1.10 10.29 9.53
CA LEU A 168 0.22 9.91 9.04
C LEU A 168 0.87 8.81 9.88
N ARG A 169 0.74 8.86 11.22
CA ARG A 169 1.17 7.78 12.14
C ARG A 169 0.48 6.46 11.84
N ASN A 170 -0.85 6.49 11.73
CA ASN A 170 -1.64 5.29 11.45
C ASN A 170 -1.28 4.68 10.08
N LYS A 171 -1.12 5.50 9.04
CA LYS A 171 -0.68 5.04 7.72
C LYS A 171 0.74 4.46 7.74
N TRP A 172 1.65 5.09 8.49
CA TRP A 172 3.02 4.59 8.64
C TRP A 172 3.04 3.21 9.31
N ALA A 173 2.36 3.06 10.44
CA ALA A 173 2.27 1.80 11.17
C ALA A 173 1.65 0.67 10.34
N ASN A 174 0.52 0.94 9.66
CA ASN A 174 -0.12 -0.03 8.77
C ASN A 174 0.80 -0.44 7.61
N MET A 175 1.54 0.51 7.04
CA MET A 175 2.46 0.21 5.93
C MET A 175 3.71 -0.53 6.38
N TRP A 176 4.21 -0.25 7.58
CA TRP A 176 5.29 -0.99 8.20
C TRP A 176 4.91 -2.47 8.39
N LEU A 177 3.75 -2.73 8.99
CA LEU A 177 3.27 -4.09 9.23
C LEU A 177 3.05 -4.88 7.93
N LYS A 178 2.60 -4.21 6.87
CA LYS A 178 2.39 -4.80 5.54
C LYS A 178 3.70 -5.13 4.80
N ASN A 179 4.70 -4.23 4.87
CA ASN A 179 5.86 -4.24 3.95
C ASN A 179 7.23 -4.46 4.63
N LYS A 180 7.31 -4.53 5.96
CA LYS A 180 8.59 -4.65 6.70
C LYS A 180 8.61 -5.83 7.67
N LEU A 181 8.02 -5.68 8.85
CA LEU A 181 8.03 -6.68 9.92
C LEU A 181 6.63 -6.78 10.53
N PRO A 182 6.19 -7.96 10.99
CA PRO A 182 4.89 -8.15 11.65
C PRO A 182 4.84 -7.56 13.07
N VAL A 183 5.80 -6.70 13.43
CA VAL A 183 5.93 -6.02 14.71
C VAL A 183 6.34 -4.57 14.43
N LEU A 184 5.74 -3.63 15.16
CA LEU A 184 6.07 -2.21 15.09
C LEU A 184 7.34 -1.89 15.90
N PRO A 185 8.15 -0.90 15.49
CA PRO A 185 9.20 -0.35 16.35
C PRO A 185 8.61 0.35 17.58
N VAL A 186 9.46 0.66 18.56
CA VAL A 186 9.07 1.48 19.72
C VAL A 186 8.59 2.86 19.24
N GLU A 187 7.59 3.42 19.92
CA GLU A 187 7.09 4.75 19.63
C GLU A 187 8.13 5.83 20.03
N CYS A 188 8.48 6.71 19.10
CA CYS A 188 9.41 7.80 19.38
C CYS A 188 8.76 8.87 20.28
N PRO A 189 9.35 9.22 21.43
CA PRO A 189 8.80 10.22 22.36
C PRO A 189 8.68 11.64 21.78
N LYS A 190 9.40 11.94 20.68
CA LYS A 190 9.41 13.29 20.07
C LYS A 190 8.36 13.51 18.98
N CYS A 191 7.91 12.44 18.30
CA CYS A 191 6.98 12.57 17.16
C CYS A 191 5.76 11.63 17.23
N GLY A 192 5.77 10.63 18.10
CA GLY A 192 4.69 9.65 18.24
C GLY A 192 4.58 8.64 17.09
N PHE A 193 5.65 8.44 16.32
CA PHE A 193 5.70 7.38 15.30
C PHE A 193 6.38 6.13 15.88
N ASN A 194 5.83 4.95 15.60
CA ASN A 194 6.51 3.66 15.73
C ASN A 194 7.66 3.58 14.71
N ALA A 195 8.77 4.20 15.05
CA ALA A 195 9.88 4.49 14.14
C ALA A 195 11.22 4.65 14.89
N LEU A 196 11.27 4.31 16.18
CA LEU A 196 12.51 4.31 16.95
C LEU A 196 13.30 3.03 16.68
N MET A 197 14.56 3.17 16.29
CA MET A 197 15.49 2.08 15.96
C MET A 197 16.33 1.68 17.18
N PRO A 198 17.05 0.53 17.14
CA PRO A 198 17.86 0.05 18.25
C PRO A 198 18.98 0.99 18.71
N ASP A 199 19.43 1.91 17.85
CA ASP A 199 20.40 2.97 18.16
C ASP A 199 19.76 4.22 18.80
N LEU A 200 18.48 4.14 19.18
CA LEU A 200 17.66 5.23 19.70
C LEU A 200 17.49 6.42 18.73
N SER A 201 17.74 6.23 17.44
CA SER A 201 17.39 7.19 16.39
C SER A 201 15.95 6.99 15.89
N CYS A 202 15.27 8.06 15.51
CA CYS A 202 13.94 7.99 14.91
C CYS A 202 13.99 8.15 13.38
N LEU A 203 13.53 7.13 12.65
CA LEU A 203 13.45 7.15 11.18
C LEU A 203 12.58 8.29 10.61
N VAL A 204 11.62 8.82 11.38
CA VAL A 204 10.67 9.83 10.91
C VAL A 204 11.09 11.25 11.28
N CYS A 205 11.45 11.52 12.54
CA CYS A 205 11.81 12.88 12.96
C CYS A 205 13.31 13.17 13.04
N GLY A 206 14.17 12.16 12.83
CA GLY A 206 15.62 12.29 12.90
C GLY A 206 16.19 12.52 14.30
N ALA A 207 15.34 12.59 15.34
CA ALA A 207 15.80 12.79 16.71
C ALA A 207 16.45 11.51 17.25
N SER A 208 17.63 11.66 17.84
CA SER A 208 18.18 10.73 18.83
C SER A 208 17.54 11.00 20.19
N VAL A 209 17.15 9.96 20.92
CA VAL A 209 16.50 10.07 22.24
C VAL A 209 17.27 9.28 23.28
N SER A 210 17.11 9.64 24.55
CA SER A 210 17.68 8.88 25.66
C SER A 210 16.80 7.68 26.05
N GLU A 211 17.40 6.62 26.58
CA GLU A 211 16.65 5.48 27.16
C GLU A 211 15.62 5.94 28.21
N ARG A 212 15.94 7.00 28.96
CA ARG A 212 15.02 7.61 29.93
C ARG A 212 13.73 8.08 29.27
N GLU A 213 13.81 8.83 28.17
CA GLU A 213 12.63 9.32 27.44
C GLU A 213 11.83 8.17 26.82
N VAL A 214 12.50 7.08 26.41
CA VAL A 214 11.83 5.85 25.97
C VAL A 214 11.06 5.21 27.12
N LYS A 215 11.71 5.04 28.28
CA LYS A 215 11.08 4.46 29.48
C LYS A 215 9.88 5.28 29.96
N GLU A 216 9.99 6.60 29.96
CA GLU A 216 8.89 7.51 30.27
C GLU A 216 7.73 7.37 29.26
N ARG A 217 8.03 7.25 27.95
CA ARG A 217 7.01 7.13 26.90
C ARG A 217 6.21 5.84 26.95
N ILE A 218 6.86 4.71 27.23
CA ILE A 218 6.22 3.39 27.26
C ILE A 218 5.67 3.02 28.65
N ASN A 219 5.70 3.96 29.61
CA ASN A 219 5.36 3.71 31.02
C ASN A 219 6.09 2.48 31.59
N PHE A 220 7.41 2.42 31.35
CA PHE A 220 8.22 1.21 31.52
C PHE A 220 8.13 0.62 32.93
N LYS A 221 7.99 1.45 33.97
CA LYS A 221 7.95 0.95 35.36
C LYS A 221 6.78 0.01 35.62
N GLU A 222 5.59 0.33 35.11
CA GLU A 222 4.39 -0.50 35.28
C GLU A 222 4.49 -1.74 34.39
N ALA A 223 4.73 -1.55 33.09
CA ALA A 223 4.92 -2.65 32.14
C ALA A 223 6.03 -3.64 32.54
N PHE A 224 7.12 -3.16 33.14
CA PHE A 224 8.22 -3.99 33.64
C PHE A 224 7.85 -4.76 34.91
N THR A 225 7.02 -4.19 35.77
CA THR A 225 6.53 -4.89 36.98
C THR A 225 5.61 -6.05 36.58
N ASP A 226 4.67 -5.81 35.67
CA ASP A 226 3.78 -6.84 35.12
C ASP A 226 4.57 -7.93 34.37
N PHE A 227 5.54 -7.51 33.53
CA PHE A 227 6.46 -8.41 32.84
C PHE A 227 7.22 -9.30 33.83
N VAL A 228 7.88 -8.72 34.84
CA VAL A 228 8.62 -9.47 35.87
C VAL A 228 7.72 -10.45 36.63
N GLY A 229 6.48 -10.05 36.98
CA GLY A 229 5.49 -10.93 37.60
C GLY A 229 5.12 -12.14 36.73
N SER A 230 5.12 -12.00 35.40
CA SER A 230 4.77 -13.08 34.46
C SER A 230 5.86 -14.15 34.25
N LEU A 231 7.11 -13.89 34.68
CA LEU A 231 8.26 -14.75 34.36
C LEU A 231 8.37 -15.99 35.25
N THR A 232 9.08 -17.01 34.75
CA THR A 232 9.51 -18.18 35.52
C THR A 232 10.77 -17.87 36.33
N CYS A 233 11.08 -18.72 37.31
CA CYS A 233 12.30 -18.58 38.12
C CYS A 233 13.61 -18.66 37.32
N GLU A 234 13.64 -19.44 36.24
CA GLU A 234 14.81 -19.49 35.34
C GLU A 234 14.99 -18.16 34.60
N GLN A 235 13.90 -17.58 34.08
CA GLN A 235 13.90 -16.28 33.40
C GLN A 235 14.26 -15.13 34.35
N LEU A 236 13.78 -15.15 35.60
CA LEU A 236 14.16 -14.20 36.64
C LEU A 236 15.64 -14.33 37.02
N SER A 237 16.16 -15.56 37.15
CA SER A 237 17.59 -15.81 37.37
C SER A 237 18.46 -15.28 36.22
N ASP A 238 17.97 -15.39 34.98
CA ASP A 238 18.62 -14.79 33.83
C ASP A 238 18.58 -13.26 33.87
N LEU A 239 17.46 -12.61 34.21
CA LEU A 239 17.39 -11.15 34.36
C LEU A 239 18.27 -10.59 35.50
N ILE A 240 18.68 -11.41 36.47
CA ILE A 240 19.68 -11.02 37.47
C ILE A 240 21.10 -11.00 36.86
N LYS A 241 21.35 -11.76 35.78
CA LYS A 241 22.62 -11.83 35.05
C LYS A 241 22.67 -10.84 33.87
N TYR A 242 21.54 -10.60 33.21
CA TYR A 242 21.41 -9.68 32.08
C TYR A 242 20.89 -8.33 32.56
N ASP A 243 21.74 -7.32 32.52
CA ASP A 243 21.45 -5.97 32.99
C ASP A 243 20.55 -5.13 32.06
N TYR A 244 19.82 -5.76 31.13
CA TYR A 244 18.95 -5.11 30.16
C TYR A 244 17.71 -5.96 29.85
N VAL A 245 16.73 -5.37 29.17
CA VAL A 245 15.62 -6.06 28.48
C VAL A 245 15.53 -5.60 27.03
N LEU A 246 14.79 -6.35 26.21
CA LEU A 246 14.51 -5.97 24.84
C LEU A 246 13.12 -5.32 24.76
N VAL A 247 12.97 -4.25 23.99
CA VAL A 247 11.68 -3.54 23.86
C VAL A 247 11.35 -3.29 22.39
N ASN A 248 10.10 -3.56 22.00
CA ASN A 248 9.54 -3.20 20.70
C ASN A 248 8.05 -2.83 20.84
N GLY A 249 7.32 -2.68 19.73
CA GLY A 249 5.91 -2.32 19.73
C GLY A 249 4.93 -3.37 20.28
N LEU A 250 5.39 -4.58 20.66
CA LEU A 250 4.62 -5.55 21.45
C LEU A 250 4.83 -5.40 22.96
N GLY A 251 5.80 -4.59 23.40
CA GLY A 251 6.16 -4.42 24.81
C GLY A 251 7.57 -4.92 25.13
N ILE A 252 7.73 -5.42 26.37
CA ILE A 252 9.01 -5.87 26.93
C ILE A 252 9.19 -7.37 26.67
N LYS A 253 10.41 -7.75 26.31
CA LYS A 253 10.85 -9.12 26.01
C LYS A 253 12.08 -9.48 26.84
N HIS A 254 12.20 -10.76 27.16
CA HIS A 254 13.34 -11.32 27.87
C HIS A 254 14.61 -11.31 26.99
N PRO A 255 15.82 -11.05 27.53
CA PRO A 255 17.08 -10.99 26.77
C PRO A 255 17.42 -12.21 25.93
N LYS A 256 16.97 -13.41 26.33
CA LYS A 256 17.17 -14.66 25.57
C LYS A 256 16.11 -14.94 24.50
N GLU A 257 15.05 -14.13 24.41
CA GLU A 257 14.08 -14.28 23.33
C GLU A 257 14.70 -13.97 21.97
N ARG A 258 14.06 -14.48 20.90
CA ARG A 258 14.50 -14.23 19.53
C ARG A 258 14.46 -12.72 19.24
N ARG A 259 15.64 -12.13 19.09
CA ARG A 259 15.83 -10.73 18.69
C ARG A 259 15.26 -10.46 17.30
N THR A 260 14.64 -9.30 17.15
CA THR A 260 14.27 -8.72 15.84
C THR A 260 15.16 -7.50 15.52
N PRO A 261 15.28 -7.07 14.25
CA PRO A 261 16.10 -5.90 13.88
C PRO A 261 15.62 -4.55 14.44
N ILE A 262 14.49 -4.53 15.17
CA ILE A 262 13.87 -3.34 15.77
C ILE A 262 13.72 -3.46 17.30
N ASP A 263 14.26 -4.53 17.89
CA ASP A 263 14.30 -4.66 19.34
C ASP A 263 15.35 -3.70 19.90
N VAL A 264 14.91 -2.76 20.74
CA VAL A 264 15.77 -1.80 21.44
C VAL A 264 16.27 -2.44 22.74
N GLU A 265 17.57 -2.41 23.00
CA GLU A 265 18.12 -2.75 24.32
C GLU A 265 17.87 -1.59 25.28
N ILE A 266 17.23 -1.89 26.41
CA ILE A 266 16.96 -0.92 27.48
C ILE A 266 17.60 -1.45 28.77
N TYR A 267 18.57 -0.71 29.31
CA TYR A 267 19.34 -1.12 30.48
C TYR A 267 18.57 -0.90 31.78
N LEU A 268 18.63 -1.86 32.69
CA LEU A 268 17.91 -1.81 33.95
C LEU A 268 18.57 -0.85 34.94
N SER A 269 17.77 0.08 35.48
CA SER A 269 18.21 0.97 36.56
C SER A 269 18.38 0.19 37.87
N ARG A 270 19.05 0.78 38.87
CA ARG A 270 19.25 0.11 40.18
C ARG A 270 17.91 -0.31 40.82
N SER A 271 16.91 0.57 40.78
CA SER A 271 15.56 0.30 41.28
C SER A 271 14.83 -0.78 40.48
N GLU A 272 15.04 -0.87 39.17
CA GLU A 272 14.46 -1.95 38.35
C GLU A 272 15.10 -3.31 38.67
N LYS A 273 16.43 -3.37 38.86
CA LYS A 273 17.13 -4.58 39.30
C LYS A 273 16.69 -5.04 40.70
N GLU A 274 16.33 -4.11 41.59
CA GLU A 274 15.76 -4.43 42.91
C GLU A 274 14.37 -5.07 42.82
N ILE A 275 13.54 -4.69 41.84
CA ILE A 275 12.25 -5.36 41.57
C ILE A 275 12.49 -6.82 41.18
N VAL A 276 13.38 -7.09 40.21
CA VAL A 276 13.72 -8.47 39.79
C VAL A 276 14.25 -9.30 40.95
N ARG A 277 15.17 -8.75 41.76
CA ARG A 277 15.73 -9.47 42.92
C ARG A 277 14.66 -9.78 43.97
N ARG A 278 13.76 -8.84 44.25
CA ARG A 278 12.67 -9.04 45.23
C ARG A 278 11.72 -10.15 44.76
N GLU A 279 11.34 -10.14 43.49
CA GLU A 279 10.45 -11.15 42.90
C GLU A 279 11.10 -12.54 42.84
N TYR A 280 12.38 -12.60 42.48
CA TYR A 280 13.15 -13.84 42.53
C TYR A 280 13.27 -14.38 43.96
N SER A 281 13.55 -13.50 44.94
CA SER A 281 13.68 -13.91 46.33
C SER A 281 12.35 -14.36 46.94
N SER A 282 11.22 -13.75 46.59
CA SER A 282 9.91 -14.15 47.12
C SER A 282 9.38 -15.46 46.53
N ARG A 283 9.68 -15.75 45.26
CA ARG A 283 9.08 -16.90 44.54
C ARG A 283 10.02 -18.08 44.29
N CYS A 284 11.33 -17.84 44.20
CA CYS A 284 12.28 -18.80 43.64
C CYS A 284 13.32 -19.29 44.65
N THR A 285 13.69 -18.44 45.61
CA THR A 285 14.35 -18.87 46.85
C THR A 285 13.29 -18.88 47.95
N GLY A 286 12.39 -19.87 47.90
CA GLY A 286 11.21 -19.93 48.78
C GLY A 286 11.58 -19.86 50.28
N ASP A 287 10.61 -19.45 51.10
CA ASP A 287 10.74 -19.24 52.55
C ASP A 287 11.58 -20.34 53.23
N VAL A 288 12.84 -20.03 53.54
CA VAL A 288 13.67 -20.82 54.44
C VAL A 288 13.28 -20.46 55.87
N GLY A 289 12.07 -20.87 56.25
CA GLY A 289 11.59 -20.86 57.63
C GLY A 289 10.56 -19.78 57.98
N LYS A 290 9.28 -20.18 57.97
CA LYS A 290 8.43 -20.14 59.17
C LYS A 290 7.66 -21.45 59.30
#